data_AF-A0A4Q3SFH2-F1
#
_entry.id   AF-A0A4Q3SFH2-F1
#
_cell.length_a   1.000
_cell.length_b   1.000
_cell.length_c   1.000
_cell.angle_alpha   90.00
_cell.angle_beta   90.00
_cell.angle_gamma   90.00
#
_symmetry.space_group_name_H-M   'P 1'
#
loop_
_entity.id
_entity.type
_entity.pdbx_description
1 polymer ?
#
loop_
_entity_poly.entity_id
_entity_poly.type
_entity_poly.pdbx_seq_one_letter_code
_entity_poly.pdbx_strand_id
1 'polypeptide(L)'
;MEWSHATAALLAGVIRANSQSRAATRAELRKSQFRAIRRRIDRDIGDVDLGAATLVSQFFVTRPTLYRMFEPHGGIGKYILGRRLTGVFRDLSDPSMAHRQIGAVLRRWGLQNHTAAGRAFRAAYGMTPLQCRSRAMDLHRAGALGDGAVFDIPSEIPANVAAFQGSIEPKP
;
A
#
# COMPACT_ATOMS: atom_id res chain seq x y z
N MET A 1 -7.24 50.95 -33.94
CA MET A 1 -7.33 49.48 -34.20
C MET A 1 -7.33 48.73 -32.86
N GLU A 2 -8.23 49.09 -31.92
CA GLU A 2 -8.14 48.64 -30.50
C GLU A 2 -9.07 47.46 -30.12
N TRP A 3 -10.03 47.12 -30.98
CA TRP A 3 -11.09 46.14 -30.66
C TRP A 3 -10.64 44.68 -30.73
N SER A 4 -9.44 44.41 -31.24
CA SER A 4 -8.85 43.06 -31.32
C SER A 4 -8.36 42.54 -29.96
N HIS A 5 -7.94 43.45 -29.06
CA HIS A 5 -7.37 43.05 -27.78
C HIS A 5 -8.45 42.56 -26.78
N ALA A 6 -9.63 43.18 -26.81
CA ALA A 6 -10.74 42.81 -25.94
C ALA A 6 -11.34 41.43 -26.28
N THR A 7 -11.49 41.10 -27.57
CA THR A 7 -11.96 39.79 -28.02
C THR A 7 -10.93 38.70 -27.78
N ALA A 8 -9.64 38.98 -28.03
CA ALA A 8 -8.54 38.08 -27.69
C ALA A 8 -8.47 37.81 -26.18
N ALA A 9 -8.64 38.84 -25.34
CA ALA A 9 -8.66 38.70 -23.88
C ALA A 9 -9.85 37.86 -23.40
N LEU A 10 -11.05 38.07 -23.97
CA LEU A 10 -12.24 37.30 -23.63
C LEU A 10 -12.11 35.82 -24.07
N LEU A 11 -11.63 35.55 -25.29
CA LEU A 11 -11.35 34.20 -25.77
C LEU A 11 -10.29 33.48 -24.92
N ALA A 12 -9.19 34.18 -24.59
CA ALA A 12 -8.15 33.64 -23.71
C ALA A 12 -8.71 33.32 -22.31
N GLY A 13 -9.59 34.18 -21.78
CA GLY A 13 -10.31 33.96 -20.53
C GLY A 13 -11.18 32.69 -20.56
N VAL A 14 -11.99 32.51 -21.61
CA VAL A 14 -12.87 31.34 -21.78
C VAL A 14 -12.05 30.05 -21.94
N ILE A 15 -11.00 30.05 -22.77
CA ILE A 15 -10.12 28.89 -22.95
C ILE A 15 -9.43 28.51 -21.64
N ARG A 16 -8.97 29.49 -20.86
CA ARG A 16 -8.34 29.27 -19.55
C ARG A 16 -9.33 28.71 -18.53
N ALA A 17 -10.52 29.30 -18.41
CA ALA A 17 -11.55 28.82 -17.49
C ALA A 17 -11.96 27.37 -17.83
N ASN A 18 -12.12 27.05 -19.12
CA ASN A 18 -12.45 25.69 -19.55
C ASN A 18 -11.29 24.71 -19.31
N SER A 19 -10.04 25.10 -19.57
CA SER A 19 -8.89 24.23 -19.31
C SER A 19 -8.67 23.95 -17.82
N GLN A 20 -8.89 24.94 -16.96
CA GLN A 20 -8.85 24.81 -15.50
C GLN A 20 -9.99 23.90 -14.99
N SER A 21 -11.22 24.11 -15.46
CA SER A 21 -12.37 23.26 -15.11
C SER A 21 -12.11 21.80 -15.50
N ARG A 22 -11.61 21.54 -16.72
CA ARG A 22 -11.22 20.19 -17.16
C ARG A 22 -10.05 19.62 -16.36
N ALA A 23 -9.12 20.44 -15.88
CA ALA A 23 -8.02 19.99 -15.04
C ALA A 23 -8.52 19.55 -13.65
N ALA A 24 -9.42 20.34 -13.03
CA ALA A 24 -10.05 20.03 -11.76
C ALA A 24 -10.86 18.74 -11.81
N THR A 25 -11.72 18.56 -12.83
CA THR A 25 -12.49 17.32 -13.03
C THR A 25 -11.58 16.10 -13.18
N ARG A 26 -10.46 16.23 -13.92
CA ARG A 26 -9.47 15.16 -14.06
C ARG A 26 -8.75 14.85 -12.75
N ALA A 27 -8.47 15.85 -11.92
CA ALA A 27 -7.86 15.65 -10.61
C ALA A 27 -8.80 14.87 -9.67
N GLU A 28 -10.08 15.24 -9.62
CA GLU A 28 -11.07 14.53 -8.81
C GLU A 28 -11.31 13.09 -9.29
N LEU A 29 -11.37 12.88 -10.61
CA LEU A 29 -11.44 11.53 -11.18
C LEU A 29 -10.23 10.69 -10.76
N ARG A 30 -9.01 11.25 -10.80
CA ARG A 30 -7.78 10.55 -10.37
C ARG A 30 -7.81 10.22 -8.88
N LYS A 31 -8.28 11.13 -8.02
CA LYS A 31 -8.46 10.86 -6.59
C LYS A 31 -9.48 9.76 -6.35
N SER A 32 -10.60 9.78 -7.08
CA SER A 32 -11.62 8.73 -7.02
C SER A 32 -11.08 7.37 -7.44
N GLN A 33 -10.36 7.30 -8.56
CA GLN A 33 -9.69 6.09 -9.05
C GLN A 33 -8.68 5.57 -8.02
N PHE A 34 -7.84 6.43 -7.46
CA PHE A 34 -6.90 6.04 -6.42
C PHE A 34 -7.59 5.43 -5.20
N ARG A 35 -8.68 6.05 -4.71
CA ARG A 35 -9.48 5.48 -3.62
C ARG A 35 -10.09 4.12 -3.99
N ALA A 36 -10.57 3.96 -5.22
CA ALA A 36 -11.15 2.70 -5.68
C ALA A 36 -10.09 1.59 -5.78
N ILE A 37 -8.91 1.90 -6.31
CA ILE A 37 -7.77 0.97 -6.38
C ILE A 37 -7.33 0.56 -4.97
N ARG A 38 -7.21 1.51 -4.04
CA ARG A 38 -6.89 1.20 -2.63
C ARG A 38 -7.91 0.26 -2.00
N ARG A 39 -9.21 0.52 -2.17
CA ARG A 39 -10.26 -0.38 -1.67
C ARG A 39 -10.17 -1.78 -2.27
N ARG A 40 -9.83 -1.91 -3.55
CA ARG A 40 -9.61 -3.23 -4.18
C ARG A 40 -8.42 -3.95 -3.56
N ILE A 41 -7.30 -3.26 -3.39
CA ILE A 41 -6.10 -3.82 -2.75
C ILE A 41 -6.44 -4.34 -1.35
N ASP A 42 -7.19 -3.55 -0.57
CA ASP A 42 -7.53 -3.90 0.81
C ASP A 42 -8.44 -5.12 0.90
N ARG A 43 -9.40 -5.24 -0.02
CA ARG A 43 -10.32 -6.38 -0.08
C ARG A 43 -9.63 -7.68 -0.50
N ASP A 44 -8.67 -7.59 -1.43
CA ASP A 44 -8.05 -8.73 -2.08
C ASP A 44 -6.59 -8.94 -1.65
N ILE A 45 -6.19 -8.37 -0.51
CA ILE A 45 -4.78 -8.30 -0.10
C ILE A 45 -4.10 -9.68 0.04
N GLY A 46 -4.89 -10.72 0.31
CA GLY A 46 -4.44 -12.12 0.42
C GLY A 46 -4.32 -12.85 -0.92
N ASP A 47 -4.88 -12.31 -2.00
CA ASP A 47 -4.76 -12.89 -3.34
C ASP A 47 -3.33 -12.75 -3.84
N VAL A 48 -2.71 -13.87 -4.24
CA VAL A 48 -1.32 -13.93 -4.71
C VAL A 48 -1.17 -13.20 -6.05
N ASP A 49 -2.21 -13.19 -6.87
CA ASP A 49 -2.22 -12.58 -8.21
C ASP A 49 -2.51 -11.07 -8.17
N LEU A 50 -2.77 -10.51 -6.98
CA LEU A 50 -2.92 -9.07 -6.79
C LEU A 50 -1.59 -8.34 -7.09
N GLY A 51 -1.58 -7.56 -8.16
CA GLY A 51 -0.41 -6.82 -8.61
C GLY A 51 -0.73 -5.76 -9.66
N ALA A 52 0.31 -5.16 -10.24
CA ALA A 52 0.13 -4.06 -11.20
C ALA A 52 -0.68 -4.48 -12.44
N ALA A 53 -0.45 -5.69 -12.95
CA ALA A 53 -1.14 -6.20 -14.15
C ALA A 53 -2.65 -6.36 -13.93
N THR A 54 -3.05 -6.98 -12.82
CA THR A 54 -4.47 -7.19 -12.45
C THR A 54 -5.18 -5.87 -12.13
N LEU A 55 -4.49 -4.89 -11.56
CA LEU A 55 -5.05 -3.55 -11.32
C LEU A 55 -5.19 -2.73 -12.61
N VAL A 56 -4.24 -2.81 -13.54
CA VAL A 56 -4.30 -2.13 -14.84
C VAL A 56 -5.49 -2.62 -15.66
N SER A 57 -5.69 -3.94 -15.74
CA SER A 57 -6.78 -4.53 -16.52
C SER A 57 -8.16 -4.19 -15.93
N GLN A 58 -8.29 -4.20 -14.60
CA GLN A 58 -9.57 -3.98 -13.93
C GLN A 58 -10.01 -2.52 -13.90
N PHE A 59 -9.07 -1.58 -13.71
CA PHE A 59 -9.39 -0.15 -13.55
C PHE A 59 -9.21 0.67 -14.84
N PHE A 60 -8.83 0.02 -15.95
CA PHE A 60 -8.57 0.67 -17.24
C PHE A 60 -7.59 1.85 -17.12
N VAL A 61 -6.59 1.72 -16.23
CA VAL A 61 -5.53 2.71 -16.02
C VAL A 61 -4.27 2.26 -16.72
N THR A 62 -3.56 3.18 -17.36
CA THR A 62 -2.26 2.82 -17.95
C THR A 62 -1.25 2.51 -16.86
N ARG A 63 -0.32 1.58 -17.14
CA ARG A 63 0.73 1.19 -16.19
C ARG A 63 1.52 2.41 -15.66
N PRO A 64 1.99 3.36 -16.49
CA PRO A 64 2.69 4.55 -15.96
C PRO A 64 1.81 5.41 -15.04
N THR A 65 0.50 5.50 -15.33
CA THR A 65 -0.44 6.23 -14.47
C THR A 65 -0.58 5.56 -13.11
N LEU A 66 -0.70 4.23 -13.09
CA LEU A 66 -0.75 3.46 -11.84
C LEU A 66 0.52 3.66 -11.01
N TYR A 67 1.70 3.55 -11.62
CA TYR A 67 2.95 3.75 -10.89
C TYR A 67 3.08 5.18 -10.33
N ARG A 68 2.70 6.21 -11.12
CA ARG A 68 2.69 7.60 -10.65
C ARG A 68 1.72 7.83 -9.48
N MET A 69 0.57 7.15 -9.47
CA MET A 69 -0.38 7.22 -8.34
C MET A 69 0.20 6.67 -7.04
N PHE A 70 1.15 5.72 -7.11
CA PHE A 70 1.76 5.08 -5.95
C PHE A 70 3.23 5.45 -5.74
N GLU A 71 3.76 6.42 -6.50
CA GLU A 71 5.14 6.88 -6.39
C GLU A 71 5.47 7.43 -4.99
N PRO A 72 4.58 8.20 -4.31
CA PRO A 72 4.77 8.58 -2.91
C PRO A 72 4.87 7.40 -1.92
N HIS A 73 4.46 6.20 -2.34
CA HIS A 73 4.51 4.96 -1.56
C HIS A 73 5.63 4.01 -2.02
N GLY A 74 6.55 4.47 -2.87
CA GLY A 74 7.62 3.64 -3.45
C GLY A 74 7.15 2.73 -4.58
N GLY A 75 5.96 2.97 -5.13
CA GLY A 75 5.34 2.19 -6.19
C GLY A 75 4.36 1.13 -5.69
N ILE A 76 3.55 0.63 -6.63
CA ILE A 76 2.42 -0.25 -6.31
C ILE A 76 2.84 -1.59 -5.66
N GLY A 77 3.98 -2.17 -6.08
CA GLY A 77 4.48 -3.42 -5.51
C GLY A 77 4.89 -3.27 -4.04
N LYS A 78 5.63 -2.19 -3.72
CA LYS A 78 6.02 -1.86 -2.35
C LYS A 78 4.80 -1.53 -1.49
N TYR A 79 3.82 -0.83 -2.05
CA TYR A 79 2.56 -0.55 -1.38
C TYR A 79 1.83 -1.83 -0.96
N ILE A 80 1.62 -2.77 -1.90
CA ILE A 80 0.95 -4.06 -1.62
C ILE A 80 1.75 -4.87 -0.60
N LEU A 81 3.07 -4.99 -0.78
CA LEU A 81 3.94 -5.72 0.14
C LEU A 81 3.87 -5.12 1.56
N GLY A 82 3.95 -3.81 1.70
CA GLY A 82 3.82 -3.11 2.98
C GLY A 82 2.50 -3.42 3.67
N ARG A 83 1.37 -3.36 2.93
CA ARG A 83 0.05 -3.71 3.47
C ARG A 83 -0.03 -5.17 3.93
N ARG A 84 0.54 -6.10 3.18
CA ARG A 84 0.62 -7.52 3.57
C ARG A 84 1.45 -7.70 4.84
N LEU A 85 2.60 -7.05 4.94
CA LEU A 85 3.48 -7.12 6.12
C LEU A 85 2.81 -6.53 7.37
N THR A 86 2.10 -5.41 7.25
CA THR A 86 1.32 -4.83 8.37
C THR A 86 0.22 -5.78 8.83
N GLY A 87 -0.46 -6.43 7.89
CA GLY A 87 -1.45 -7.46 8.20
C GLY A 87 -0.86 -8.66 8.95
N VAL A 88 0.28 -9.16 8.48
CA VAL A 88 1.04 -10.22 9.16
C VAL A 88 1.44 -9.78 10.57
N PHE A 89 1.95 -8.56 10.72
CA PHE A 89 2.33 -8.03 12.03
C PHE A 89 1.16 -8.08 13.01
N ARG A 90 -0.01 -7.56 12.59
CA ARG A 90 -1.23 -7.55 13.39
C ARG A 90 -1.68 -8.96 13.78
N ASP A 91 -1.67 -9.90 12.84
CA ASP A 91 -2.07 -11.28 13.12
C ASP A 91 -1.06 -12.01 14.01
N LEU A 92 0.24 -11.67 13.94
CA LEU A 92 1.27 -12.27 14.79
C LEU A 92 1.28 -11.70 16.20
N SER A 93 0.81 -10.46 16.37
CA SER A 93 0.70 -9.80 17.66
C SER A 93 -0.57 -10.13 18.42
N ASP A 94 -1.58 -10.68 17.75
CA ASP A 94 -2.85 -11.05 18.34
C ASP A 94 -2.74 -12.38 19.13
N PRO A 95 -2.99 -12.39 20.47
CA PRO A 95 -3.01 -13.60 21.29
C PRO A 95 -3.97 -14.67 20.80
N SER A 96 -5.12 -14.28 20.25
CA SER A 96 -6.12 -15.21 19.75
C SER A 96 -5.59 -16.03 18.56
N MET A 97 -4.58 -15.49 17.86
CA MET A 97 -3.93 -16.12 16.71
C MET A 97 -2.64 -16.87 17.08
N ALA A 98 -2.25 -16.94 18.36
CA ALA A 98 -1.01 -17.58 18.81
C ALA A 98 -0.88 -19.05 18.37
N HIS A 99 -2.02 -19.76 18.30
CA HIS A 99 -2.12 -21.16 17.89
C HIS A 99 -1.86 -21.38 16.38
N ARG A 100 -1.92 -20.32 15.55
CA ARG A 100 -1.71 -20.43 14.10
C ARG A 100 -0.24 -20.50 13.76
N GLN A 101 0.16 -21.41 12.87
CA GLN A 101 1.53 -21.46 12.37
C GLN A 101 1.89 -20.17 11.61
N ILE A 102 3.12 -19.68 11.79
CA ILE A 102 3.60 -18.45 11.13
C ILE A 102 3.47 -18.54 9.61
N GLY A 103 3.80 -19.69 9.01
CA GLY A 103 3.64 -19.91 7.57
C GLY A 103 2.18 -19.80 7.10
N ALA A 104 1.21 -20.24 7.91
CA ALA A 104 -0.21 -20.09 7.58
C ALA A 104 -0.64 -18.62 7.61
N VAL A 105 -0.13 -17.84 8.57
CA VAL A 105 -0.35 -16.38 8.64
C VAL A 105 0.24 -15.71 7.39
N LEU A 106 1.49 -16.01 7.03
CA LEU A 106 2.12 -15.44 5.83
C LEU A 106 1.32 -15.74 4.55
N ARG A 107 0.88 -17.00 4.35
CA ARG A 107 0.07 -17.39 3.19
C ARG A 107 -1.29 -16.70 3.14
N ARG A 108 -1.95 -16.48 4.29
CA ARG A 108 -3.23 -15.75 4.36
C ARG A 108 -3.10 -14.34 3.78
N TRP A 109 -1.94 -13.71 3.96
CA TRP A 109 -1.63 -12.39 3.42
C TRP A 109 -0.96 -12.46 2.04
N GLY A 110 -1.05 -13.57 1.30
CA GLY A 110 -0.52 -13.69 -0.05
C GLY A 110 1.02 -13.77 -0.14
N LEU A 111 1.72 -14.03 0.97
CA LEU A 111 3.18 -14.17 1.00
C LEU A 111 3.57 -15.66 0.90
N GLN A 112 3.70 -16.16 -0.33
CA GLN A 112 4.01 -17.57 -0.60
C GLN A 112 5.45 -17.96 -0.27
N ASN A 113 6.43 -17.08 -0.56
CA ASN A 113 7.83 -17.34 -0.24
C ASN A 113 8.15 -16.88 1.18
N HIS A 114 8.14 -17.82 2.13
CA HIS A 114 8.38 -17.54 3.55
C HIS A 114 9.76 -16.93 3.83
N THR A 115 10.80 -17.34 3.10
CA THR A 115 12.16 -16.81 3.29
C THR A 115 12.25 -15.36 2.86
N ALA A 116 11.71 -15.03 1.69
CA ALA A 116 11.64 -13.65 1.20
C ALA A 116 10.75 -12.79 2.12
N ALA A 117 9.61 -13.33 2.55
CA ALA A 117 8.71 -12.65 3.49
C ALA A 117 9.39 -12.37 4.83
N GLY A 118 10.14 -13.32 5.39
CA GLY A 118 10.88 -13.13 6.64
C GLY A 118 11.96 -12.05 6.53
N ARG A 119 12.69 -12.00 5.41
CA ARG A 119 13.68 -10.93 5.13
C ARG A 119 13.01 -9.57 5.01
N ALA A 120 11.91 -9.48 4.24
CA ALA A 120 11.16 -8.25 4.07
C ALA A 120 10.53 -7.76 5.40
N PHE A 121 9.99 -8.68 6.20
CA PHE A 121 9.45 -8.38 7.52
C PHE A 121 10.53 -7.87 8.49
N ARG A 122 11.71 -8.50 8.50
CA ARG A 122 12.85 -8.02 9.31
C ARG A 122 13.35 -6.66 8.85
N ALA A 123 13.43 -6.42 7.54
CA ALA A 123 13.80 -5.12 7.00
C ALA A 123 12.78 -4.04 7.40
N ALA A 124 11.49 -4.39 7.47
CA ALA A 124 10.39 -3.49 7.81
C ALA A 124 10.27 -3.18 9.32
N TYR A 125 10.48 -4.18 10.19
CA TYR A 125 10.18 -4.06 11.62
C TYR A 125 11.38 -4.31 12.55
N GLY A 126 12.57 -4.54 12.00
CA GLY A 126 13.79 -4.82 12.77
C GLY A 126 13.84 -6.19 13.45
N MET A 127 12.77 -6.98 13.37
CA MET A 127 12.65 -8.30 13.99
C MET A 127 12.03 -9.32 13.05
N THR A 128 12.25 -10.60 13.31
CA THR A 128 11.61 -11.70 12.55
C THR A 128 10.15 -11.90 12.93
N PRO A 129 9.33 -12.55 12.07
CA PRO A 129 7.96 -12.92 12.42
C PRO A 129 7.84 -13.71 13.74
N LEU A 130 8.79 -14.61 14.00
CA LEU A 130 8.81 -15.40 15.24
C LEU A 130 9.09 -14.53 16.46
N GLN A 131 10.07 -13.63 16.38
CA GLN A 131 10.39 -12.68 17.46
C GLN A 131 9.22 -11.73 17.74
N CYS A 132 8.54 -11.25 16.69
CA CYS A 132 7.34 -10.43 16.82
C CYS A 132 6.28 -11.14 17.68
N ARG A 133 5.97 -12.40 17.35
CA ARG A 133 5.03 -13.21 18.13
C ARG A 133 5.50 -13.43 19.56
N SER A 134 6.74 -13.86 19.75
CA SER A 134 7.28 -14.11 21.09
C SER A 134 7.12 -12.88 21.98
N ARG A 135 7.55 -11.71 21.47
CA ARG A 135 7.44 -10.44 22.18
C ARG A 135 6.00 -10.07 22.49
N ALA A 136 5.07 -10.27 21.56
CA ALA A 136 3.66 -10.01 21.81
C ALA A 136 3.12 -10.92 22.93
N MET A 137 3.44 -12.22 22.90
CA MET A 137 3.00 -13.17 23.95
C MET A 137 3.62 -12.83 25.31
N ASP A 138 4.88 -12.44 25.35
CA ASP A 138 5.56 -12.03 26.58
C ASP A 138 4.91 -10.77 27.16
N LEU A 139 4.58 -9.78 26.33
CA LEU A 139 3.87 -8.57 26.74
C LEU A 139 2.45 -8.86 27.20
N HIS A 140 1.73 -9.76 26.55
CA HIS A 140 0.39 -10.17 26.99
C HIS A 140 0.42 -10.94 28.30
N ARG A 141 1.44 -11.78 28.52
CA ARG A 141 1.66 -12.46 29.81
C ARG A 141 2.03 -11.46 30.91
N ALA A 142 2.86 -10.46 30.60
CA ALA A 142 3.22 -9.40 31.53
C ALA A 142 2.06 -8.43 31.82
N GLY A 143 1.26 -8.07 30.82
CA GLY A 143 0.09 -7.21 30.97
C GLY A 143 -1.07 -7.88 31.72
N ALA A 144 -1.16 -9.21 31.69
CA ALA A 144 -2.05 -9.96 32.59
C ALA A 144 -1.65 -9.85 34.07
N LEU A 145 -0.43 -9.38 34.37
CA LEU A 145 0.10 -9.13 35.71
C LEU A 145 0.08 -7.64 36.10
N GLY A 146 -0.55 -6.78 35.29
CA GLY A 146 -0.70 -5.35 35.57
C GLY A 146 0.25 -4.47 34.76
N ASP A 147 -0.33 -3.41 34.21
CA ASP A 147 0.30 -2.24 33.59
C ASP A 147 0.60 -2.28 32.07
N GLY A 148 -0.33 -1.67 31.31
CA GLY A 148 -0.05 -0.68 30.26
C GLY A 148 0.83 -0.99 29.05
N ALA A 149 1.36 -2.20 28.86
CA ALA A 149 2.26 -2.50 27.75
C ALA A 149 1.50 -2.59 26.40
N VAL A 150 1.36 -1.46 25.72
CA VAL A 150 0.81 -1.39 24.36
C VAL A 150 1.85 -1.94 23.39
N PHE A 151 1.55 -3.07 22.75
CA PHE A 151 2.30 -3.51 21.58
C PHE A 151 2.00 -2.54 20.43
N ASP A 152 2.94 -1.65 20.14
CA ASP A 152 2.78 -0.63 19.11
C ASP A 152 2.53 -1.29 17.74
N ILE A 153 1.31 -1.11 17.21
CA ILE A 153 0.93 -1.57 15.88
C ILE A 153 1.26 -0.42 14.93
N PRO A 154 2.24 -0.59 14.02
CA PRO A 154 2.55 0.45 13.06
C PRO A 154 1.31 0.80 12.24
N SER A 155 0.82 2.02 12.42
CA SER A 155 -0.40 2.53 11.77
C SER A 155 -0.19 2.77 10.26
N GLU A 156 1.06 2.83 9.80
CA GLU A 156 1.43 3.05 8.41
C GLU A 156 2.49 2.05 7.91
N ILE A 157 2.58 1.93 6.59
CA ILE A 157 3.67 1.18 5.92
C ILE A 157 4.98 1.78 6.43
N PRO A 158 5.86 1.02 7.09
CA PRO A 158 7.09 1.60 7.60
C PRO A 158 7.90 2.13 6.41
N ALA A 159 8.39 3.36 6.52
CA ALA A 159 9.05 4.09 5.43
C ALA A 159 10.25 3.32 4.81
N ASN A 160 10.74 2.28 5.50
CA ASN A 160 11.84 1.40 5.11
C ASN A 160 11.50 0.29 4.09
N VAL A 161 10.24 0.13 3.64
CA VAL A 161 9.92 -0.78 2.50
C VAL A 161 10.64 -0.35 1.20
N ALA A 162 11.27 0.84 1.19
CA ALA A 162 12.20 1.30 0.17
C ALA A 162 13.36 0.32 -0.13
N ALA A 163 13.77 -0.53 0.81
CA ALA A 163 14.96 -1.38 0.68
C ALA A 163 14.80 -2.66 -0.16
N PHE A 164 13.58 -3.03 -0.58
CA PHE A 164 13.38 -4.22 -1.43
C PHE A 164 13.53 -3.88 -2.92
N GLN A 165 14.76 -3.62 -3.36
CA GLN A 165 15.17 -3.72 -4.78
C GLN A 165 15.56 -5.19 -5.07
N GLY A 166 14.60 -6.10 -4.93
CA GLY A 166 14.74 -7.47 -5.42
C GLY A 166 13.89 -7.59 -6.68
N SER A 167 14.52 -7.61 -7.85
CA SER A 167 13.90 -7.84 -9.14
C SER A 167 12.97 -9.06 -9.08
N ILE A 168 11.66 -8.82 -9.08
CA ILE A 168 10.68 -9.80 -9.55
C ILE A 168 10.37 -9.37 -10.98
N GLU A 169 11.33 -9.60 -11.85
CA GLU A 169 11.13 -9.55 -13.29
C GLU A 169 10.45 -10.87 -13.68
N PRO A 170 9.30 -10.85 -14.37
CA PRO A 170 8.77 -12.06 -14.96
C PRO A 170 9.77 -12.50 -16.04
N LYS A 171 10.39 -13.66 -15.84
CA LYS A 171 11.20 -14.32 -16.87
C LYS A 171 10.31 -14.50 -18.12
N PRO A 172 10.83 -14.21 -19.34
CA PRO A 172 10.06 -14.25 -20.58
C PRO A 172 9.42 -15.60 -20.87
#